data_AF-A0A1I8NK74-F1
#
_entry.id   AF-A0A1I8NK74-F1
#
_cell.length_a   1.000
_cell.length_b   1.000
_cell.length_c   1.000
_cell.angle_alpha   90.00
_cell.angle_beta   90.00
_cell.angle_gamma   90.00
#
_symmetry.space_group_name_H-M   'P 1'
#
loop_
_entity.id
_entity.type
_entity.pdbx_description
1 polymer ?
#
loop_
_entity_poly.entity_id
_entity_poly.type
_entity_poly.pdbx_seq_one_letter_code
_entity_poly.pdbx_strand_id
1 'polypeptide(L)'
;MVNFHNEVESYLLTIMNMVSALYKDPSIGNAIEIVVVKIILLEEDEAHPDLNLTQNAQQNLDMFCSWQHKLNSGNELDPHHHDVAVLITRKNICGNNCMTLGLANVGGMCKPKQSCSVNEDNGIMLSHTIAHELGH
;
A
#
# COMPACT_ATOMS: atom_id res chain seq x y z
N MET A 1 -8.03 -9.75 4.53
CA MET A 1 -6.59 -9.81 4.83
C MET A 1 -6.38 -10.56 6.14
N VAL A 2 -6.72 -9.95 7.29
CA VAL A 2 -6.52 -10.53 8.63
C VAL A 2 -7.20 -11.89 8.78
N ASN A 3 -8.49 -11.99 8.46
CA ASN A 3 -9.25 -13.26 8.53
C ASN A 3 -8.79 -14.34 7.53
N PHE A 4 -8.02 -13.96 6.50
CA PHE A 4 -7.61 -14.88 5.43
C PHE A 4 -6.24 -15.52 5.71
N HIS A 5 -5.31 -14.78 6.31
CA HIS A 5 -3.94 -15.22 6.60
C HIS A 5 -3.79 -15.51 8.09
N ASN A 6 -3.34 -16.72 8.46
CA ASN A 6 -3.12 -17.10 9.87
C ASN A 6 -2.04 -16.23 10.56
N GLU A 7 -1.01 -15.80 9.82
CA GLU A 7 0.06 -14.93 10.29
C GLU A 7 0.23 -13.74 9.32
N VAL A 8 -0.74 -12.81 9.35
CA VAL A 8 -0.79 -11.68 8.41
C VAL A 8 0.45 -10.78 8.51
N GLU A 9 1.01 -10.57 9.70
CA GLU A 9 2.23 -9.75 9.86
C GLU A 9 3.45 -10.38 9.19
N SER A 10 3.70 -11.67 9.45
CA SER A 10 4.76 -12.44 8.79
C SER A 10 4.61 -12.43 7.27
N TYR A 11 3.37 -12.56 6.78
CA TYR A 11 3.05 -12.46 5.36
C TYR A 11 3.43 -11.09 4.79
N LEU A 12 2.96 -10.00 5.42
CA LEU A 12 3.23 -8.63 4.99
C LEU A 12 4.73 -8.31 4.99
N LEU A 13 5.45 -8.71 6.05
CA LEU A 13 6.89 -8.52 6.13
C LEU A 13 7.64 -9.31 5.05
N THR A 14 7.17 -10.51 4.70
CA THR A 14 7.74 -11.30 3.61
C THR A 14 7.55 -10.59 2.26
N ILE A 15 6.34 -10.11 1.98
CA ILE A 15 6.05 -9.33 0.76
C ILE A 15 6.91 -8.07 0.70
N MET A 16 6.99 -7.29 1.78
CA MET A 16 7.78 -6.05 1.81
C MET A 16 9.28 -6.30 1.73
N ASN A 17 9.78 -7.43 2.24
CA ASN A 17 11.16 -7.85 2.03
C ASN A 17 11.44 -8.11 0.54
N MET A 18 10.49 -8.73 -0.18
CA MET A 18 10.61 -8.92 -1.63
C MET A 18 10.55 -7.59 -2.39
N VAL A 19 9.66 -6.66 -2.00
CA VAL A 19 9.61 -5.29 -2.56
C VAL A 19 10.96 -4.58 -2.35
N SER A 20 11.53 -4.63 -1.14
CA SER A 20 12.84 -4.06 -0.84
C SER A 20 13.95 -4.68 -1.69
N ALA A 21 13.91 -5.99 -1.92
CA ALA A 21 14.85 -6.67 -2.81
C ALA A 21 14.73 -6.21 -4.28
N LEU A 22 13.51 -5.99 -4.79
CA LEU A 22 13.28 -5.47 -6.14
C LEU A 22 13.86 -4.06 -6.32
N TYR A 23 13.68 -3.16 -5.35
CA TYR A 23 14.24 -1.81 -5.40
C TYR A 23 15.76 -1.74 -5.19
N LYS A 24 16.36 -2.80 -4.63
CA LYS A 24 17.81 -2.95 -4.51
C LYS A 24 18.46 -3.49 -5.78
N ASP A 25 17.69 -3.90 -6.79
CA ASP A 25 18.25 -4.39 -8.05
C ASP A 25 19.00 -3.26 -8.79
N PRO A 26 20.23 -3.49 -9.26
CA PRO A 26 21.03 -2.45 -9.91
C PRO A 26 20.40 -1.85 -11.18
N SER A 27 19.44 -2.53 -11.83
CA SER A 27 18.78 -2.06 -13.04
C SER A 27 18.04 -0.73 -12.88
N ILE A 28 17.64 -0.37 -11.65
CA ILE A 28 16.98 0.91 -11.35
C ILE A 28 17.94 2.11 -11.37
N GLY A 29 19.26 1.85 -11.32
CA GLY A 29 20.32 2.86 -11.44
C GLY A 29 20.49 3.79 -10.23
N ASN A 30 19.67 3.64 -9.18
CA ASN A 30 19.71 4.44 -7.97
C ASN A 30 19.66 3.55 -6.73
N ALA A 31 20.30 3.97 -5.64
CA ALA A 31 20.20 3.27 -4.36
C ALA A 31 18.89 3.67 -3.68
N ILE A 32 17.92 2.77 -3.65
CA ILE A 32 16.62 2.95 -2.99
C ILE A 32 16.47 1.86 -1.93
N GLU A 33 16.15 2.27 -0.70
CA GLU A 33 15.91 1.35 0.41
C GLU A 33 14.48 1.47 0.90
N ILE A 34 13.72 0.37 0.79
CA ILE A 34 12.36 0.28 1.31
C ILE A 34 12.42 -0.25 2.74
N VAL A 35 11.87 0.52 3.68
CA VAL A 35 11.81 0.20 5.11
C VAL A 35 10.37 0.31 5.58
N VAL A 36 9.91 -0.68 6.35
CA VAL A 36 8.58 -0.66 6.99
C VAL A 36 8.70 -0.04 8.37
N VAL A 37 8.08 1.12 8.57
CA VAL A 37 8.07 1.84 9.87
C VAL A 37 6.83 1.55 10.71
N LYS A 38 5.71 1.16 10.08
CA LYS A 38 4.43 0.93 10.75
C LYS A 38 3.58 -0.07 9.96
N ILE A 39 2.94 -1.00 10.67
CA ILE A 39 1.90 -1.88 10.14
C ILE A 39 0.62 -1.60 10.92
N ILE A 40 -0.50 -1.40 10.22
CA ILE A 40 -1.83 -1.23 10.82
C ILE A 40 -2.70 -2.35 10.25
N LEU A 41 -3.20 -3.22 11.12
CA LEU A 41 -4.16 -4.25 10.76
C LEU A 41 -5.57 -3.68 10.97
N LEU A 42 -6.40 -3.75 9.94
CA LEU A 42 -7.80 -3.34 9.99
C LEU A 42 -8.67 -4.60 9.95
N GLU A 43 -9.44 -4.83 11.01
CA GLU A 43 -10.39 -5.94 11.07
C GLU A 43 -11.72 -5.54 10.42
N GLU A 44 -12.46 -6.50 9.86
CA GLU A 44 -13.75 -6.23 9.17
C GLU A 44 -14.81 -5.62 10.10
N ASP A 45 -14.75 -5.97 11.38
CA ASP A 45 -15.69 -5.52 12.41
C ASP A 45 -15.39 -4.07 12.85
N GLU A 46 -14.14 -3.63 12.65
CA GLU A 46 -13.69 -2.25 12.78
C GLU A 46 -13.84 -1.51 11.46
N ALA A 47 -14.98 -1.71 10.76
CA ALA A 47 -15.28 -1.04 9.50
C ALA A 47 -15.13 0.47 9.66
N HIS A 48 -13.93 0.97 9.36
CA HIS A 48 -13.60 2.37 9.53
C HIS A 48 -14.49 3.09 8.52
N PRO A 49 -15.37 4.01 8.94
CA PRO A 49 -16.32 4.66 8.04
C PRO A 49 -15.61 5.36 6.86
N ASP A 50 -14.35 5.70 7.06
CA ASP A 50 -13.45 6.33 6.09
C ASP A 50 -12.84 5.36 5.05
N LEU A 51 -12.94 4.04 5.22
CA LEU A 51 -12.28 3.00 4.39
C LEU A 51 -13.24 1.92 3.87
N ASN A 52 -14.44 2.32 3.43
CA ASN A 52 -15.36 1.41 2.75
C ASN A 52 -14.94 1.14 1.30
N LEU A 53 -14.06 0.14 1.11
CA LEU A 53 -13.53 -0.23 -0.20
C LEU A 53 -14.63 -0.73 -1.14
N THR A 54 -14.53 -0.38 -2.42
CA THR A 54 -15.46 -0.76 -3.49
C THR A 54 -14.70 -1.43 -4.65
N GLN A 55 -15.40 -1.73 -5.75
CA GLN A 55 -14.77 -2.18 -7.00
C GLN A 55 -14.27 -1.02 -7.89
N ASN A 56 -14.20 0.20 -7.34
CA ASN A 56 -13.65 1.38 -8.00
C ASN A 56 -12.30 1.74 -7.37
N ALA A 57 -11.21 1.35 -8.04
CA ALA A 57 -9.84 1.58 -7.58
C ALA A 57 -9.52 3.06 -7.34
N GLN A 58 -10.01 3.97 -8.20
CA GLN A 58 -9.77 5.41 -8.02
C GLN A 58 -10.43 5.93 -6.75
N GLN A 59 -11.70 5.57 -6.52
CA GLN A 59 -12.40 5.96 -5.30
C GLN A 59 -11.70 5.40 -4.06
N ASN A 60 -11.26 4.15 -4.11
CA ASN A 60 -10.52 3.52 -3.01
C ASN A 60 -9.20 4.24 -2.73
N LEU A 61 -8.47 4.64 -3.77
CA LEU A 61 -7.24 5.41 -3.65
C LEU A 61 -7.50 6.75 -2.97
N ASP A 62 -8.46 7.54 -3.46
CA ASP A 62 -8.79 8.86 -2.90
C ASP A 62 -9.17 8.77 -1.41
N MET A 63 -9.96 7.76 -1.05
CA MET A 63 -10.36 7.48 0.33
C MET A 63 -9.15 7.11 1.20
N PHE A 64 -8.33 6.16 0.74
CA PHE A 64 -7.16 5.72 1.48
C PHE A 64 -6.12 6.82 1.66
N CYS A 65 -5.84 7.58 0.60
CA CYS A 65 -4.97 8.75 0.63
C CYS A 65 -5.43 9.79 1.65
N SER A 66 -6.73 10.03 1.74
CA SER A 66 -7.32 10.93 2.72
C SER A 66 -7.20 10.39 4.15
N TRP A 67 -7.43 9.10 4.34
CA TRP A 67 -7.33 8.44 5.65
C TRP A 67 -5.89 8.41 6.18
N GLN A 68 -4.93 7.95 5.36
CA GLN A 68 -3.53 7.85 5.77
C GLN A 68 -2.95 9.23 6.12
N HIS A 69 -3.35 10.28 5.38
CA HIS A 69 -2.87 11.63 5.62
C HIS A 69 -3.30 12.18 6.98
N LYS A 70 -4.50 11.83 7.46
CA LYS A 70 -4.98 12.21 8.80
C LYS A 70 -4.18 11.54 9.92
N LEU A 71 -3.60 10.36 9.66
CA LEU A 71 -2.83 9.59 10.63
C LEU A 71 -1.34 9.92 10.62
N ASN A 72 -0.83 10.49 9.52
CA ASN A 72 0.59 10.78 9.37
C ASN A 72 0.97 12.04 10.16
N SER A 73 2.15 12.03 10.77
CA SER A 73 2.72 13.20 11.42
C SER A 73 3.25 14.15 10.35
N GLY A 74 3.00 15.46 10.50
CA GLY A 74 3.62 16.48 9.63
C GLY A 74 5.10 16.72 9.95
N ASN A 75 5.60 16.13 11.05
CA ASN A 75 7.00 16.21 11.44
C ASN A 75 7.77 15.00 10.91
N GLU A 76 8.66 15.21 9.95
CA GLU A 76 9.50 14.15 9.35
C GLU A 76 10.45 13.48 10.36
N LEU A 77 10.70 14.12 11.51
CA LEU A 77 11.53 13.55 12.59
C LEU A 77 10.74 12.65 13.54
N ASP A 78 9.42 12.54 13.38
CA ASP A 78 8.61 11.63 14.17
C ASP A 78 8.88 10.17 13.73
N PRO A 79 9.23 9.25 14.63
CA PRO A 79 9.47 7.85 14.26
C PRO A 79 8.24 7.14 13.67
N HIS A 80 7.04 7.70 13.84
CA HIS A 80 5.81 7.18 13.22
C HIS A 80 5.43 7.89 11.92
N HIS A 81 6.24 8.85 11.45
CA HIS A 81 6.10 9.44 10.13
C HIS A 81 6.42 8.40 9.05
N HIS A 82 5.63 8.40 7.97
CA HIS A 82 5.89 7.59 6.79
C HIS A 82 5.93 8.45 5.53
N ASP A 83 6.83 8.13 4.61
CA ASP A 83 6.92 8.81 3.31
C ASP A 83 5.78 8.40 2.38
N VAL A 84 5.38 7.12 2.44
CA VAL A 84 4.38 6.51 1.56
C VAL A 84 3.54 5.48 2.31
N ALA A 85 2.23 5.44 1.99
CA ALA A 85 1.30 4.47 2.55
C ALA A 85 0.85 3.45 1.52
N VAL A 86 0.77 2.18 1.90
CA VAL A 86 0.37 1.08 1.00
C VAL A 86 -0.84 0.36 1.61
N LEU A 87 -2.00 0.44 0.96
CA LEU A 87 -3.17 -0.34 1.33
C LEU A 87 -3.12 -1.69 0.63
N ILE A 88 -3.34 -2.76 1.39
CA ILE A 88 -3.40 -4.13 0.89
C ILE A 88 -4.78 -4.71 1.23
N THR A 89 -5.49 -5.23 0.24
CA THR A 89 -6.83 -5.78 0.41
C THR A 89 -7.04 -7.07 -0.38
N ARG A 90 -7.88 -7.98 0.12
CA ARG A 90 -8.34 -9.16 -0.64
C ARG A 90 -9.65 -8.90 -1.38
N LYS A 91 -10.22 -7.70 -1.23
CA LYS A 91 -11.42 -7.29 -1.96
C LYS A 91 -11.02 -6.98 -3.39
N ASN A 92 -11.82 -7.45 -4.34
CA ASN A 92 -11.64 -7.06 -5.73
C ASN A 92 -11.80 -5.54 -5.86
N ILE A 93 -10.72 -4.83 -6.19
CA ILE A 93 -10.70 -3.37 -6.33
C ILE A 93 -11.09 -2.90 -7.74
N CYS A 94 -11.28 -3.83 -8.67
CA CYS A 94 -11.66 -3.53 -10.05
C CYS A 94 -12.78 -4.43 -10.56
N GLY A 95 -13.94 -3.81 -10.86
CA GLY A 95 -15.12 -4.51 -11.36
C GLY A 95 -14.95 -5.16 -12.75
N ASN A 96 -16.07 -5.57 -13.35
CA ASN A 96 -16.07 -6.27 -14.65
C ASN A 96 -15.34 -5.45 -15.74
N ASN A 97 -14.42 -6.11 -16.46
CA ASN A 97 -13.57 -5.59 -17.56
C ASN A 97 -12.33 -4.77 -17.16
N CYS A 98 -11.89 -4.83 -15.91
CA CYS A 98 -10.61 -4.27 -15.48
C CYS A 98 -9.65 -5.36 -15.02
N MET A 99 -8.37 -5.24 -15.38
CA MET A 99 -7.30 -6.17 -14.99
C MET A 99 -6.28 -5.53 -14.05
N THR A 100 -6.63 -4.43 -13.35
CA THR A 100 -5.69 -3.81 -12.41
C THR A 100 -5.72 -4.53 -11.06
N LEU A 101 -4.53 -4.76 -10.53
CA LEU A 101 -4.32 -5.24 -9.16
C LEU A 101 -3.78 -4.13 -8.26
N GLY A 102 -3.51 -2.95 -8.80
CA GLY A 102 -2.97 -1.81 -8.07
C GLY A 102 -3.42 -0.47 -8.65
N LEU A 103 -3.30 0.60 -7.86
CA LEU A 103 -3.39 1.97 -8.35
C LEU A 103 -2.62 2.93 -7.42
N ALA A 104 -1.87 3.85 -8.02
CA ALA A 104 -1.16 4.96 -7.36
C ALA A 104 -1.16 6.25 -8.21
N ASN A 105 -0.81 7.37 -7.57
CA ASN A 105 -0.60 8.65 -8.26
C ASN A 105 0.85 8.76 -8.77
N VAL A 106 1.03 9.16 -10.02
CA VAL A 106 2.38 9.37 -10.60
C VAL A 106 3.09 10.55 -9.92
N GLY A 107 4.32 10.33 -9.44
CA GLY A 107 5.12 11.37 -8.78
C GLY A 107 4.47 11.88 -7.49
N GLY A 108 3.76 11.00 -6.77
CA GLY A 108 3.07 11.28 -5.52
C GLY A 108 3.91 11.14 -4.25
N MET A 109 5.06 10.46 -4.32
CA MET A 109 5.84 9.99 -3.16
C MET A 109 6.13 11.06 -2.08
N CYS A 110 6.45 12.30 -2.47
CA CYS A 110 6.74 13.39 -1.51
C CYS A 110 5.57 14.40 -1.39
N LYS A 111 4.36 13.99 -1.75
CA LYS A 111 3.15 14.81 -1.62
C LYS A 111 2.24 14.12 -0.60
N PRO A 112 2.13 14.62 0.64
CA PRO A 112 1.47 13.89 1.73
C PRO A 112 0.03 13.43 1.47
N LYS A 113 -0.71 14.11 0.58
CA LYS A 113 -2.10 13.75 0.19
C LYS A 113 -2.19 12.79 -0.99
N GLN A 114 -1.07 12.47 -1.65
CA GLN A 114 -1.00 11.65 -2.86
C GLN A 114 0.00 10.48 -2.74
N SER A 115 0.81 10.45 -1.68
CA SER A 115 1.78 9.39 -1.40
C SER A 115 1.12 8.14 -0.81
N CYS A 116 0.41 7.43 -1.68
CA CYS A 116 -0.46 6.32 -1.31
C CYS A 116 -0.68 5.41 -2.52
N SER A 117 -0.84 4.12 -2.26
CA SER A 117 -1.29 3.14 -3.26
C SER A 117 -2.31 2.17 -2.67
N VAL A 118 -3.16 1.61 -3.53
CA VAL A 118 -4.10 0.54 -3.19
C VAL A 118 -3.75 -0.70 -3.98
N ASN A 119 -3.65 -1.85 -3.32
CA ASN A 119 -3.12 -3.08 -3.91
C ASN A 119 -4.01 -4.27 -3.52
N GLU A 120 -4.41 -5.04 -4.52
CA GLU A 120 -5.15 -6.28 -4.36
C GLU A 120 -4.18 -7.45 -4.11
N ASP A 121 -4.37 -8.13 -2.99
CA ASP A 121 -3.59 -9.27 -2.57
C ASP A 121 -3.93 -10.52 -3.42
N ASN A 122 -2.97 -10.88 -4.26
CA ASN A 122 -2.96 -12.06 -5.13
C ASN A 122 -1.90 -13.10 -4.69
N GLY A 123 -1.47 -13.07 -3.42
CA GLY A 123 -0.41 -13.94 -2.89
C GLY A 123 0.98 -13.32 -3.05
N ILE A 124 2.00 -14.18 -3.18
CA ILE A 124 3.41 -13.74 -3.23
C ILE A 124 3.69 -12.72 -4.35
N MET A 125 2.93 -12.79 -5.45
CA MET A 125 3.05 -11.84 -6.57
C MET A 125 2.66 -10.40 -6.21
N LEU A 126 2.03 -10.18 -5.06
CA LEU A 126 1.69 -8.85 -4.54
C LEU A 126 2.93 -7.97 -4.42
N SER A 127 4.12 -8.55 -4.18
CA SER A 127 5.38 -7.79 -4.14
C SER A 127 5.65 -7.04 -5.45
N HIS A 128 5.33 -7.63 -6.59
CA HIS A 128 5.50 -6.98 -7.89
C HIS A 128 4.46 -5.90 -8.12
N THR A 129 3.21 -6.13 -7.70
CA THR A 129 2.17 -5.10 -7.74
C THR A 129 2.56 -3.89 -6.91
N ILE A 130 2.96 -4.08 -5.64
CA ILE A 130 3.39 -2.97 -4.77
C ILE A 130 4.62 -2.26 -5.36
N ALA A 131 5.60 -3.01 -5.86
CA ALA A 131 6.79 -2.40 -6.48
C ALA A 131 6.45 -1.60 -7.75
N HIS A 132 5.46 -2.06 -8.53
CA HIS A 132 4.96 -1.31 -9.67
C HIS A 132 4.28 -0.01 -9.25
N GLU A 133 3.37 -0.07 -8.28
CA GLU A 133 2.63 1.11 -7.81
C GLU A 133 3.53 2.13 -7.09
N LEU A 134 4.55 1.69 -6.37
CA LEU A 134 5.56 2.59 -5.79
C LEU A 134 6.48 3.22 -6.86
N GLY A 135 6.52 2.65 -8.07
CA GLY A 135 7.31 3.15 -9.19
C GLY A 135 6.62 4.27 -9.99
N HIS A 136 5.29 4.38 -9.88
CA HIS A 136 4.52 5.50 -10.43
C HIS A 136 4.84 6.80 -9.72
#